data_AF-A0A8B7D7U3-F1
#
_entry.id   AF-A0A8B7D7U3-F1
#
_cell.length_a   1.000
_cell.length_b   1.000
_cell.length_c   1.000
_cell.angle_alpha   90.00
_cell.angle_beta   90.00
_cell.angle_gamma   90.00
#
_symmetry.space_group_name_H-M   'P 1'
#
loop_
_entity.id
_entity.type
_entity.pdbx_description
1 polymer ?
#
loop_
_entity_poly.entity_id
_entity_poly.type
_entity_poly.pdbx_seq_one_letter_code
_entity_poly.pdbx_strand_id
1 'polypeptide(L)'
;MPCRCDSNPCSTCICAKSNEACTSECHGKKDWANVPCLNTEVGKKVKSMSIKDIRLALCANQLSPVGDKSELLKRLAVFFQNQKSVNVNNPESSKSETKPSSNHQASKNQLFEIILESEGNHELILSLSGQTVTKNSSKSDLRRAYLLLSSKVHPDKNSNAKESVQAFQILLNAFERLSNPDKFELESDEEKPAKKRQKTEQYMRSNDGCFKTKIKCPQCMQTWGGNELGLEDGAYNFFMMAIKQYICGRCSCEFGCMTAVHYCPHCNKTFDYDPDDYHRQIICGNGNCSKKFGFMMFKVSARRENEVRAEAKLKHEQYLKRISQKNRRAARSDKRSVKIYGTVDENLQEKLFIIGLRDTCPRCGWEIDRSDELEEAKVHLDNCNNESVIEAYKKKLQEEEAQSKIKLQKEMSQAEIMGIKQWEHNGRQVGQLWMLSDAMLKKLCADLKLEVTGLRHEIISKLSNYLRSNQRLMLTDGKNKRSIEANFDTTSLAKVDIDDLPKNINQMEREELQDLCASYGVKFDAKKDVKSILIKKFESARMSGQNKLMICDKHKDSDESLDESSDTDYNISFDLKK
;
A
#
# COMPACT_ATOMS: atom_id res chain seq x y z
N MET A 1 45.07 -24.08 -1.76
CA MET A 1 43.73 -23.45 -1.61
C MET A 1 43.87 -21.94 -1.79
N PRO A 2 42.93 -21.26 -2.47
CA PRO A 2 42.96 -19.81 -2.63
C PRO A 2 42.75 -19.11 -1.28
N CYS A 3 43.54 -18.07 -1.04
CA CYS A 3 43.54 -17.27 0.19
C CYS A 3 42.22 -16.50 0.35
N ARG A 4 41.49 -16.74 1.45
CA ARG A 4 40.29 -15.95 1.86
C ARG A 4 40.59 -15.23 3.17
N CYS A 5 41.08 -14.00 3.08
CA CYS A 5 41.34 -13.12 4.24
C CYS A 5 40.06 -12.44 4.77
N ASP A 6 38.92 -13.13 4.76
CA ASP A 6 37.61 -12.51 5.04
C ASP A 6 37.29 -12.38 6.53
N SER A 7 37.97 -13.12 7.41
CA SER A 7 37.64 -13.08 8.85
C SER A 7 38.72 -13.53 9.83
N ASN A 8 39.80 -14.22 9.41
CA ASN A 8 40.90 -14.65 10.28
C ASN A 8 42.27 -14.47 9.61
N PRO A 9 43.37 -14.30 10.38
CA PRO A 9 44.72 -14.27 9.81
C PRO A 9 44.96 -15.59 9.07
N CYS A 10 45.20 -15.49 7.77
CA CYS A 10 45.42 -16.63 6.90
C CYS A 10 46.73 -17.32 7.32
N SER A 11 46.65 -18.45 8.05
CA SER A 11 47.82 -19.21 8.51
C SER A 11 48.71 -19.77 7.38
N THR A 12 48.26 -19.63 6.13
CA THR A 12 48.91 -20.12 4.92
C THR A 12 49.55 -19.02 4.04
N CYS A 13 49.40 -17.73 4.35
CA CYS A 13 50.13 -16.63 3.68
C CYS A 13 51.54 -16.53 4.25
N ILE A 14 52.58 -16.48 3.40
CA ILE A 14 53.98 -16.22 3.81
C ILE A 14 54.06 -14.92 4.65
N CYS A 15 53.34 -13.91 4.18
CA CYS A 15 53.00 -12.61 4.78
C CYS A 15 52.41 -12.68 6.21
N ALA A 16 51.56 -13.66 6.50
CA ALA A 16 50.95 -13.80 7.82
C ALA A 16 51.90 -14.43 8.84
N LYS A 17 52.91 -15.20 8.37
CA LYS A 17 53.95 -15.77 9.23
C LYS A 17 55.04 -14.75 9.58
N SER A 18 55.34 -13.79 8.69
CA SER A 18 56.34 -12.74 8.95
C SER A 18 55.79 -11.49 9.67
N ASN A 19 54.47 -11.40 9.88
CA ASN A 19 53.80 -10.23 10.46
C ASN A 19 53.98 -8.93 9.65
N GLU A 20 54.42 -9.05 8.39
CA GLU A 20 54.62 -7.93 7.46
C GLU A 20 53.32 -7.57 6.73
N ALA A 21 53.25 -6.34 6.20
CA ALA A 21 52.09 -5.89 5.44
C ALA A 21 51.99 -6.64 4.10
N CYS A 22 50.79 -7.12 3.73
CA CYS A 22 50.59 -7.73 2.41
C CYS A 22 50.81 -6.72 1.29
N THR A 23 51.74 -6.98 0.37
CA THR A 23 51.92 -6.21 -0.86
C THR A 23 50.96 -6.71 -1.96
N SER A 24 50.68 -5.88 -2.96
CA SER A 24 49.86 -6.26 -4.12
C SER A 24 50.45 -7.45 -4.90
N GLU A 25 51.76 -7.70 -4.76
CA GLU A 25 52.45 -8.83 -5.38
C GLU A 25 52.14 -10.18 -4.71
N CYS A 26 51.78 -10.19 -3.41
CA CYS A 26 51.37 -11.42 -2.72
C CYS A 26 50.07 -12.03 -3.26
N HIS A 27 49.27 -11.22 -3.97
CA HIS A 27 47.97 -11.59 -4.50
C HIS A 27 48.03 -11.57 -6.03
N GLY A 28 48.73 -12.56 -6.61
CA GLY A 28 48.98 -12.64 -8.05
C GLY A 28 47.72 -12.39 -8.89
N LYS A 29 47.90 -11.61 -9.98
CA LYS A 29 46.92 -11.12 -10.97
C LYS A 29 45.79 -12.12 -11.32
N LYS A 30 44.80 -12.30 -10.45
CA LYS A 30 43.62 -13.13 -10.68
C LYS A 30 42.36 -12.35 -10.29
N ASP A 31 41.24 -12.71 -10.91
CA ASP A 31 39.97 -11.96 -11.02
C ASP A 31 39.30 -11.51 -9.71
N TRP A 32 39.81 -11.92 -8.55
CA TRP A 32 39.41 -11.39 -7.23
C TRP A 32 40.13 -10.09 -6.83
N ALA A 33 40.89 -9.48 -7.77
CA ALA A 33 41.60 -8.21 -7.64
C ALA A 33 40.74 -7.01 -7.18
N ASN A 34 39.41 -7.10 -7.21
CA ASN A 34 38.52 -6.02 -6.78
C ASN A 34 38.12 -6.08 -5.29
N VAL A 35 38.59 -7.06 -4.52
CA VAL A 35 38.36 -7.12 -3.06
C VAL A 35 39.68 -6.81 -2.32
N PRO A 36 39.82 -5.61 -1.73
CA PRO A 36 41.05 -5.21 -1.03
C PRO A 36 41.36 -6.15 0.11
N CYS A 37 42.61 -6.61 0.19
CA CYS A 37 43.09 -7.34 1.35
C CYS A 37 43.01 -6.43 2.59
N LEU A 38 42.24 -6.83 3.60
CA LEU A 38 42.08 -6.10 4.86
C LEU A 38 43.36 -6.07 5.72
N ASN A 39 44.47 -6.64 5.25
CA ASN A 39 45.79 -6.60 5.90
C ASN A 39 46.74 -5.57 5.26
N THR A 40 46.26 -4.78 4.30
CA THR A 40 46.94 -3.56 3.84
C THR A 40 46.87 -2.46 4.91
N GLU A 41 47.73 -1.44 4.84
CA GLU A 41 47.68 -0.29 5.77
C GLU A 41 46.28 0.38 5.80
N VAL A 42 45.63 0.46 4.62
CA VAL A 42 44.26 0.98 4.48
C VAL A 42 43.27 0.07 5.20
N GLY A 43 43.42 -1.25 5.05
CA GLY A 43 42.61 -2.25 5.74
C GLY A 43 42.75 -2.21 7.27
N LYS A 44 43.97 -1.97 7.78
CA LYS A 44 44.23 -1.80 9.23
C LYS A 44 43.52 -0.57 9.80
N LYS A 45 43.58 0.57 9.09
CA LYS A 45 42.90 1.82 9.48
C LYS A 45 41.37 1.68 9.52
N VAL A 46 40.80 0.92 8.57
CA VAL A 46 39.36 0.68 8.49
C VAL A 46 38.91 -0.34 9.55
N LYS A 47 39.73 -1.37 9.86
CA LYS A 47 39.46 -2.37 10.91
C LYS A 47 39.37 -1.79 12.32
N SER A 48 40.12 -0.73 12.63
CA SER A 48 40.09 -0.07 13.94
C SER A 48 38.89 0.84 14.17
N MET A 49 38.07 1.12 13.14
CA MET A 49 36.91 2.00 13.27
C MET A 49 35.71 1.27 13.91
N SER A 50 34.96 1.99 14.74
CA SER A 50 33.68 1.48 15.23
C SER A 50 32.66 1.39 14.08
N ILE A 51 31.62 0.54 14.23
CA ILE A 51 30.56 0.43 13.20
C ILE A 51 29.90 1.79 12.94
N LYS A 52 29.77 2.62 13.97
CA LYS A 52 29.20 3.98 13.88
C LYS A 52 30.08 4.88 13.00
N ASP A 53 31.39 4.84 13.20
CA ASP A 53 32.34 5.66 12.44
C ASP A 53 32.45 5.20 10.99
N ILE A 54 32.36 3.88 10.74
CA ILE A 54 32.35 3.32 9.38
C ILE A 54 31.09 3.81 8.63
N ARG A 55 29.92 3.79 9.27
CA ARG A 55 28.68 4.29 8.65
C ARG A 55 28.73 5.80 8.40
N LEU A 56 29.25 6.58 9.36
CA LEU A 56 29.44 8.03 9.18
C LEU A 56 30.40 8.33 8.03
N ALA A 57 31.52 7.61 7.95
CA ALA A 57 32.48 7.76 6.86
C ALA A 57 31.90 7.35 5.50
N LEU A 58 31.09 6.29 5.44
CA LEU A 58 30.39 5.91 4.21
C LEU A 58 29.39 6.99 3.78
N CYS A 59 28.57 7.50 4.71
CA CYS A 59 27.63 8.60 4.44
C CYS A 59 28.34 9.87 3.95
N ALA A 60 29.43 10.26 4.59
CA ALA A 60 30.22 11.44 4.21
C ALA A 60 30.79 11.32 2.79
N ASN A 61 31.05 10.10 2.32
CA ASN A 61 31.57 9.80 0.99
C ASN A 61 30.50 9.32 0.00
N GLN A 62 29.21 9.53 0.31
CA GLN A 62 28.07 9.16 -0.55
C GLN A 62 27.98 7.65 -0.88
N LEU A 63 28.51 6.79 -0.01
CA LEU A 63 28.43 5.33 -0.10
C LEU A 63 27.33 4.79 0.82
N SER A 64 26.73 3.66 0.44
CA SER A 64 25.66 3.04 1.23
C SER A 64 26.14 2.61 2.63
N PRO A 65 25.51 3.11 3.72
CA PRO A 65 25.83 2.74 5.10
C PRO A 65 25.12 1.44 5.56
N VAL A 66 24.43 0.75 4.65
CA VAL A 66 23.63 -0.45 4.94
C VAL A 66 24.43 -1.72 4.64
N GLY A 67 24.48 -2.64 5.60
CA GLY A 67 25.21 -3.91 5.49
C GLY A 67 25.71 -4.40 6.84
N ASP A 68 26.21 -5.63 6.88
CA ASP A 68 26.95 -6.15 8.02
C ASP A 68 28.33 -5.47 8.15
N LYS A 69 29.00 -5.64 9.30
CA LYS A 69 30.30 -5.00 9.56
C LYS A 69 31.32 -5.35 8.46
N SER A 70 31.29 -6.56 7.91
CA SER A 70 32.25 -7.02 6.92
C SER A 70 32.05 -6.33 5.56
N GLU A 71 30.80 -6.15 5.14
CA GLU A 71 30.45 -5.45 3.90
C GLU A 71 30.78 -3.96 3.99
N LEU A 72 30.51 -3.33 5.15
CA LEU A 72 30.79 -1.92 5.38
C LEU A 72 32.31 -1.64 5.37
N LEU A 73 33.09 -2.50 6.02
CA LEU A 73 34.56 -2.43 6.00
C LEU A 73 35.10 -2.58 4.57
N LYS A 74 34.57 -3.53 3.79
CA LYS A 74 34.97 -3.75 2.39
C LYS A 74 34.68 -2.53 1.51
N ARG A 75 33.47 -1.96 1.60
CA ARG A 75 33.11 -0.75 0.81
C ARG A 75 34.01 0.43 1.15
N LEU A 76 34.26 0.67 2.43
CA LEU A 76 35.10 1.79 2.86
C LEU A 76 36.57 1.59 2.46
N ALA A 77 37.07 0.35 2.52
CA ALA A 77 38.43 0.01 2.10
C ALA A 77 38.65 0.20 0.58
N VAL A 78 37.69 -0.24 -0.25
CA VAL A 78 37.73 -0.03 -1.72
C VAL A 78 37.79 1.47 -2.04
N PHE A 79 36.97 2.26 -1.36
CA PHE A 79 36.93 3.70 -1.57
C PHE A 79 38.27 4.40 -1.27
N PHE A 80 38.88 4.10 -0.11
CA PHE A 80 40.18 4.69 0.23
C PHE A 80 41.32 4.23 -0.70
N GLN A 81 41.26 3.01 -1.20
CA GLN A 81 42.23 2.52 -2.18
C GLN A 81 42.10 3.26 -3.52
N ASN A 82 40.88 3.52 -3.97
CA ASN A 82 40.61 4.31 -5.18
C ASN A 82 40.98 5.79 -5.02
N GLN A 83 40.84 6.37 -3.83
CA GLN A 83 41.34 7.73 -3.57
C GLN A 83 42.86 7.81 -3.65
N LYS A 84 43.59 6.80 -3.14
CA LYS A 84 45.06 6.76 -3.23
C LYS A 84 45.54 6.65 -4.68
N SER A 85 44.84 5.92 -5.56
CA SER A 85 45.23 5.83 -6.98
C SER A 85 44.96 7.12 -7.76
N VAL A 86 43.96 7.92 -7.38
CA VAL A 86 43.66 9.22 -8.01
C VAL A 86 44.63 10.32 -7.56
N ASN A 87 45.13 10.26 -6.31
CA ASN A 87 45.98 11.32 -5.73
C ASN A 87 47.47 11.26 -6.14
N VAL A 88 47.90 10.30 -6.96
CA VAL A 88 49.31 10.20 -7.42
C VAL A 88 49.59 11.09 -8.65
N ASN A 89 48.56 11.67 -9.28
CA ASN A 89 48.72 12.40 -10.55
C ASN A 89 48.52 13.93 -10.48
N ASN A 90 48.54 14.57 -9.31
CA ASN A 90 48.57 16.05 -9.26
C ASN A 90 48.96 16.59 -7.88
N PRO A 91 50.05 17.38 -7.72
CA PRO A 91 50.29 18.17 -6.54
C PRO A 91 49.82 19.62 -6.77
N GLU A 92 48.87 20.09 -5.97
CA GLU A 92 48.87 21.41 -5.28
C GLU A 92 47.47 21.94 -4.95
N SER A 93 47.45 22.68 -3.84
CA SER A 93 46.45 23.64 -3.38
C SER A 93 45.43 23.21 -2.30
N SER A 94 45.87 23.51 -1.07
CA SER A 94 45.23 24.39 -0.08
C SER A 94 43.84 24.09 0.49
N LYS A 95 43.83 23.91 1.82
CA LYS A 95 42.69 23.98 2.73
C LYS A 95 42.05 25.37 2.71
N SER A 96 40.72 25.43 2.64
CA SER A 96 39.93 26.52 3.22
C SER A 96 38.56 26.02 3.68
N GLU A 97 38.28 26.22 4.95
CA GLU A 97 36.99 26.00 5.60
C GLU A 97 35.95 26.96 5.02
N THR A 98 34.78 26.46 4.61
CA THR A 98 33.61 27.32 4.33
C THR A 98 32.29 26.56 4.56
N LYS A 99 31.35 27.30 5.14
CA LYS A 99 29.99 26.92 5.57
C LYS A 99 29.13 26.36 4.41
N PRO A 100 28.13 25.51 4.68
CA PRO A 100 27.29 24.92 3.65
C PRO A 100 26.11 25.85 3.30
N SER A 101 26.06 26.45 2.11
CA SER A 101 24.79 27.02 1.61
C SER A 101 24.64 27.24 0.09
N SER A 102 25.69 27.21 -0.75
CA SER A 102 25.51 27.48 -2.20
C SER A 102 25.46 26.25 -3.11
N ASN A 103 25.98 25.09 -2.68
CA ASN A 103 26.16 23.93 -3.56
C ASN A 103 24.86 23.16 -3.86
N HIS A 104 23.84 23.26 -2.99
CA HIS A 104 22.59 22.52 -3.14
C HIS A 104 21.62 23.12 -4.16
N GLN A 105 21.66 24.43 -4.41
CA GLN A 105 20.81 25.08 -5.42
C GLN A 105 21.31 24.81 -6.84
N ALA A 106 22.64 24.82 -7.05
CA ALA A 106 23.25 24.46 -8.32
C ALA A 106 22.87 23.04 -8.78
N SER A 107 22.87 22.06 -7.87
CA SER A 107 22.45 20.68 -8.19
C SER A 107 20.97 20.52 -8.55
N LYS A 108 20.10 21.43 -8.09
CA LYS A 108 18.66 21.37 -8.38
C LYS A 108 18.35 21.95 -9.75
N ASN A 109 19.01 23.06 -10.11
CA ASN A 109 18.83 23.68 -11.42
C ASN A 109 19.31 22.74 -12.55
N GLN A 110 20.44 22.06 -12.34
CA GLN A 110 20.92 21.03 -13.25
C GLN A 110 19.92 19.87 -13.41
N LEU A 111 19.22 19.48 -12.35
CA LEU A 111 18.19 18.44 -12.45
C LEU A 111 17.01 18.88 -13.31
N PHE A 112 16.59 20.15 -13.23
CA PHE A 112 15.52 20.68 -14.09
C PHE A 112 15.92 20.65 -15.56
N GLU A 113 17.11 21.15 -15.87
CA GLU A 113 17.65 21.20 -17.23
C GLU A 113 17.73 19.80 -17.84
N ILE A 114 18.29 18.82 -17.12
CA ILE A 114 18.38 17.43 -17.60
C ILE A 114 16.99 16.82 -17.85
N ILE A 115 15.99 17.11 -17.02
CA ILE A 115 14.62 16.60 -17.21
C ILE A 115 13.98 17.22 -18.46
N LEU A 116 14.16 18.52 -18.68
CA LEU A 116 13.64 19.24 -19.84
C LEU A 116 14.32 18.76 -21.13
N GLU A 117 15.64 18.58 -21.12
CA GLU A 117 16.41 18.07 -22.27
C GLU A 117 16.07 16.62 -22.61
N SER A 118 15.66 15.84 -21.62
CA SER A 118 15.30 14.42 -21.78
C SER A 118 13.83 14.20 -22.16
N GLU A 119 13.09 15.25 -22.53
CA GLU A 119 11.69 15.13 -22.94
C GLU A 119 11.52 14.09 -24.06
N GLY A 120 10.69 13.07 -23.80
CA GLY A 120 10.48 11.94 -24.70
C GLY A 120 11.21 10.66 -24.32
N ASN A 121 12.31 10.73 -23.56
CA ASN A 121 12.98 9.54 -23.01
C ASN A 121 12.51 9.26 -21.56
N HIS A 122 11.32 8.66 -21.46
CA HIS A 122 10.65 8.40 -20.19
C HIS A 122 11.48 7.52 -19.23
N GLU A 123 12.24 6.56 -19.75
CA GLU A 123 13.10 5.67 -18.93
C GLU A 123 14.28 6.42 -18.30
N LEU A 124 14.91 7.31 -19.07
CA LEU A 124 16.01 8.14 -18.57
C LEU A 124 15.55 9.07 -17.46
N ILE A 125 14.40 9.74 -17.65
CA ILE A 125 13.84 10.70 -16.68
C ILE A 125 13.64 10.06 -15.30
N LEU A 126 13.01 8.88 -15.23
CA LEU A 126 12.84 8.19 -13.93
C LEU A 126 14.14 7.61 -13.39
N SER A 127 15.09 7.27 -14.27
CA SER A 127 16.39 6.75 -13.86
C SER A 127 17.29 7.80 -13.17
N LEU A 128 16.98 9.10 -13.31
CA LEU A 128 17.64 10.20 -12.57
C LEU A 128 17.47 10.08 -11.05
N SER A 129 16.56 9.22 -10.58
CA SER A 129 16.41 8.88 -9.16
C SER A 129 17.64 8.17 -8.57
N GLY A 130 18.57 7.70 -9.42
CA GLY A 130 19.73 6.88 -9.04
C GLY A 130 19.44 5.38 -9.07
N GLN A 131 18.23 4.98 -9.48
CA GLN A 131 17.85 3.60 -9.74
C GLN A 131 17.61 3.44 -11.24
N THR A 132 18.12 2.38 -11.86
CA THR A 132 17.85 2.10 -13.28
C THR A 132 16.41 1.62 -13.45
N VAL A 133 15.58 2.43 -14.10
CA VAL A 133 14.15 2.20 -14.29
C VAL A 133 13.86 1.99 -15.77
N THR A 134 13.08 0.95 -16.09
CA THR A 134 12.67 0.63 -17.47
C THR A 134 11.16 0.42 -17.53
N LYS A 135 10.59 0.29 -18.74
CA LYS A 135 9.19 -0.12 -18.98
C LYS A 135 8.77 -1.41 -18.28
N ASN A 136 9.73 -2.26 -17.90
CA ASN A 136 9.48 -3.55 -17.26
C ASN A 136 9.82 -3.52 -15.76
N SER A 137 10.18 -2.37 -15.19
CA SER A 137 10.33 -2.23 -13.75
C SER A 137 8.97 -2.38 -13.06
N SER A 138 8.98 -2.82 -11.79
CA SER A 138 7.74 -2.94 -11.02
C SER A 138 7.06 -1.57 -10.85
N LYS A 139 5.73 -1.54 -10.72
CA LYS A 139 4.99 -0.29 -10.46
C LYS A 139 5.40 0.37 -9.15
N SER A 140 5.81 -0.43 -8.16
CA SER A 140 6.31 0.05 -6.88
C SER A 140 7.64 0.79 -7.03
N ASP A 141 8.58 0.27 -7.84
CA ASP A 141 9.86 0.91 -8.15
C ASP A 141 9.67 2.18 -8.98
N LEU A 142 8.79 2.15 -9.99
CA LEU A 142 8.39 3.32 -10.78
C LEU A 142 7.85 4.43 -9.87
N ARG A 143 6.95 4.07 -8.94
CA ARG A 143 6.34 5.01 -7.98
C ARG A 143 7.38 5.57 -7.01
N ARG A 144 8.31 4.74 -6.54
CA ARG A 144 9.42 5.18 -5.66
C ARG A 144 10.32 6.19 -6.37
N ALA A 145 10.73 5.91 -7.60
CA ALA A 145 11.55 6.81 -8.41
C ALA A 145 10.83 8.14 -8.65
N TYR A 146 9.55 8.08 -9.03
CA TYR A 146 8.70 9.26 -9.22
C TYR A 146 8.58 10.10 -7.94
N LEU A 147 8.30 9.50 -6.78
CA LEU A 147 8.17 10.22 -5.51
C LEU A 147 9.47 10.89 -5.06
N LEU A 148 10.61 10.21 -5.27
CA LEU A 148 11.91 10.77 -4.94
C LEU A 148 12.22 12.01 -5.80
N LEU A 149 11.98 11.92 -7.11
CA LEU A 149 12.20 13.01 -8.05
C LEU A 149 11.20 14.15 -7.83
N SER A 150 9.91 13.83 -7.71
CA SER A 150 8.84 14.83 -7.51
C SER A 150 9.05 15.64 -6.24
N SER A 151 9.57 15.04 -5.17
CA SER A 151 9.91 15.76 -3.93
C SER A 151 10.97 16.84 -4.11
N LYS A 152 11.86 16.69 -5.12
CA LYS A 152 12.91 17.64 -5.49
C LYS A 152 12.42 18.68 -6.48
N VAL A 153 11.58 18.29 -7.44
CA VAL A 153 11.09 19.14 -8.53
C VAL A 153 9.68 19.71 -8.33
N HIS A 154 9.09 19.56 -7.14
CA HIS A 154 7.73 20.04 -6.88
C HIS A 154 7.63 21.58 -7.03
N PRO A 155 6.61 22.12 -7.71
CA PRO A 155 6.43 23.56 -7.87
C PRO A 155 6.28 24.29 -6.53
N ASP A 156 5.50 23.75 -5.57
CA ASP A 156 5.31 24.40 -4.26
C ASP A 156 6.60 24.60 -3.46
N LYS A 157 7.59 23.72 -3.62
CA LYS A 157 8.88 23.84 -2.93
C LYS A 157 9.88 24.72 -3.68
N ASN A 158 9.59 25.00 -4.95
CA ASN A 158 10.45 25.74 -5.87
C ASN A 158 9.61 26.82 -6.58
N SER A 159 8.87 27.61 -5.81
CA SER A 159 7.84 28.55 -6.30
C SER A 159 8.35 29.62 -7.27
N ASN A 160 9.67 29.82 -7.35
CA ASN A 160 10.29 30.87 -8.14
C ASN A 160 10.75 30.42 -9.54
N ALA A 161 10.63 29.13 -9.88
CA ALA A 161 11.11 28.60 -11.17
C ALA A 161 9.94 28.09 -12.04
N LYS A 162 9.64 28.79 -13.15
CA LYS A 162 8.68 28.29 -14.16
C LYS A 162 9.07 26.92 -14.71
N GLU A 163 10.37 26.67 -14.78
CA GLU A 163 10.98 25.39 -15.17
C GLU A 163 10.55 24.23 -14.26
N SER A 164 10.30 24.48 -12.98
CA SER A 164 9.86 23.47 -12.01
C SER A 164 8.50 22.87 -12.39
N VAL A 165 7.57 23.70 -12.88
CA VAL A 165 6.24 23.25 -13.31
C VAL A 165 6.36 22.36 -14.56
N GLN A 166 7.15 22.77 -15.53
CA GLN A 166 7.35 22.02 -16.77
C GLN A 166 8.08 20.69 -16.50
N ALA A 167 9.18 20.73 -15.73
CA ALA A 167 9.90 19.52 -15.34
C ALA A 167 9.01 18.54 -14.55
N PHE A 168 8.15 19.04 -13.66
CA PHE A 168 7.20 18.20 -12.93
C PHE A 168 6.17 17.55 -13.87
N GLN A 169 5.67 18.29 -14.86
CA GLN A 169 4.74 17.74 -15.87
C GLN A 169 5.39 16.67 -16.74
N ILE A 170 6.62 16.89 -17.20
CA ILE A 170 7.40 15.90 -17.97
C ILE A 170 7.65 14.65 -17.12
N LEU A 171 8.04 14.83 -15.86
CA LEU A 171 8.23 13.73 -14.91
C LEU A 171 6.95 12.92 -14.68
N LEU A 172 5.80 13.59 -14.53
CA LEU A 172 4.51 12.94 -14.38
C LEU A 172 4.14 12.14 -15.64
N ASN A 173 4.31 12.72 -16.83
CA ASN A 173 4.07 12.06 -18.11
C ASN A 173 4.94 10.82 -18.28
N ALA A 174 6.24 10.91 -17.94
CA ALA A 174 7.15 9.77 -17.96
C ALA A 174 6.68 8.63 -17.04
N PHE A 175 6.23 8.97 -15.82
CA PHE A 175 5.66 7.99 -14.89
C PHE A 175 4.36 7.36 -15.42
N GLU A 176 3.43 8.14 -15.95
CA GLU A 176 2.16 7.62 -16.48
C GLU A 176 2.38 6.66 -17.66
N ARG A 177 3.29 7.01 -18.59
CA ARG A 177 3.61 6.18 -19.75
C ARG A 177 4.28 4.86 -19.37
N LEU A 178 5.26 4.91 -18.47
CA LEU A 178 5.96 3.69 -18.03
C LEU A 178 5.10 2.81 -17.11
N SER A 179 4.24 3.41 -16.30
CA SER A 179 3.36 2.65 -15.41
C SER A 179 2.17 2.04 -16.14
N ASN A 180 1.77 2.52 -17.33
CA ASN A 180 0.66 1.98 -18.11
C ASN A 180 1.00 1.93 -19.62
N PRO A 181 1.96 1.08 -20.04
CA PRO A 181 2.37 1.01 -21.45
C PRO A 181 1.20 0.68 -22.39
N ASP A 182 0.32 -0.24 -21.96
CA ASP A 182 -0.85 -0.68 -22.74
C ASP A 182 -1.78 0.48 -23.17
N LYS A 183 -1.89 1.51 -22.32
CA LYS A 183 -2.78 2.66 -22.59
C LYS A 183 -2.26 3.52 -23.74
N PHE A 184 -0.95 3.67 -23.85
CA PHE A 184 -0.32 4.59 -24.82
C PHE A 184 0.12 3.89 -26.11
N GLU A 185 0.35 2.57 -26.09
CA GLU A 185 0.59 1.80 -27.31
C GLU A 185 -0.65 1.74 -28.23
N LEU A 186 -1.86 1.81 -27.64
CA LEU A 186 -3.11 1.87 -28.41
C LEU A 186 -3.35 3.26 -29.04
N GLU A 187 -2.82 4.33 -28.46
CA GLU A 187 -2.94 5.70 -29.01
C GLU A 187 -2.00 5.95 -30.20
N SER A 188 -0.89 5.22 -30.34
CA SER A 188 0.03 5.36 -31.49
C SER A 188 -0.40 4.57 -32.73
N ASP A 189 -1.34 3.64 -32.58
CA ASP A 189 -1.86 2.74 -33.63
C ASP A 189 -3.23 3.21 -34.15
N GLU A 190 -3.41 4.53 -34.38
CA GLU A 190 -4.60 5.11 -35.02
C GLU A 190 -4.73 4.67 -36.49
N GLU A 191 -5.08 3.41 -36.74
CA GLU A 191 -5.64 2.96 -38.03
C GLU A 191 -6.28 1.56 -38.02
N LYS A 192 -6.43 0.90 -36.85
CA LYS A 192 -7.08 -0.43 -36.80
C LYS A 192 -8.56 -0.33 -36.42
N PRO A 193 -9.49 -0.82 -37.27
CA PRO A 193 -10.92 -0.72 -37.03
C PRO A 193 -11.34 -1.49 -35.77
N ALA A 194 -12.24 -0.86 -35.01
CA ALA A 194 -12.76 -1.29 -33.73
C ALA A 194 -13.18 -2.78 -33.75
N LYS A 195 -12.37 -3.64 -33.11
CA LYS A 195 -12.73 -5.04 -32.91
C LYS A 195 -13.93 -5.14 -31.97
N LYS A 196 -14.92 -5.93 -32.41
CA LYS A 196 -16.16 -6.27 -31.71
C LYS A 196 -15.89 -6.70 -30.25
N ARG A 197 -16.72 -6.16 -29.34
CA ARG A 197 -17.05 -6.65 -27.98
C ARG A 197 -16.14 -7.76 -27.45
N GLN A 198 -15.14 -7.38 -26.66
CA GLN A 198 -14.52 -8.28 -25.69
C GLN A 198 -15.54 -8.53 -24.58
N LYS A 199 -16.37 -9.57 -24.75
CA LYS A 199 -17.01 -10.29 -23.64
C LYS A 199 -15.90 -10.57 -22.65
N THR A 200 -15.96 -10.01 -21.44
CA THR A 200 -14.96 -10.08 -20.34
C THR A 200 -13.92 -11.13 -20.68
N GLU A 201 -12.89 -10.74 -21.44
CA GLU A 201 -12.00 -11.73 -22.04
C GLU A 201 -11.41 -12.44 -20.85
N GLN A 202 -11.78 -13.72 -20.71
CA GLN A 202 -11.13 -14.60 -19.76
C GLN A 202 -9.68 -14.55 -20.21
N TYR A 203 -8.88 -13.75 -19.51
CA TYR A 203 -7.57 -13.31 -19.98
C TYR A 203 -6.71 -14.56 -20.09
N MET A 204 -6.72 -15.23 -21.25
CA MET A 204 -5.98 -16.45 -21.51
C MET A 204 -4.53 -16.07 -21.76
N ARG A 205 -3.92 -15.48 -20.74
CA ARG A 205 -2.48 -15.26 -20.69
C ARG A 205 -1.81 -16.62 -20.66
N SER A 206 -0.86 -16.85 -21.54
CA SER A 206 0.03 -18.01 -21.41
C SER A 206 0.93 -17.82 -20.19
N ASN A 207 1.21 -18.90 -19.45
CA ASN A 207 2.14 -18.84 -18.33
C ASN A 207 3.62 -18.81 -18.79
N ASP A 208 3.88 -18.40 -20.03
CA ASP A 208 5.22 -18.37 -20.58
C ASP A 208 6.05 -17.28 -19.89
N GLY A 209 7.14 -17.69 -19.26
CA GLY A 209 7.97 -16.82 -18.43
C GLY A 209 7.30 -16.39 -17.12
N CYS A 210 6.19 -17.02 -16.72
CA CYS A 210 5.53 -16.78 -15.44
C CYS A 210 5.96 -17.80 -14.39
N PHE A 211 6.16 -17.36 -13.15
CA PHE A 211 6.64 -18.19 -12.06
C PHE A 211 5.77 -18.02 -10.81
N LYS A 212 5.61 -19.10 -10.02
CA LYS A 212 5.01 -19.04 -8.68
C LYS A 212 6.06 -18.43 -7.75
N THR A 213 5.96 -17.12 -7.50
CA THR A 213 6.90 -16.42 -6.61
C THR A 213 6.82 -16.98 -5.18
N LYS A 214 7.95 -17.00 -4.47
CA LYS A 214 7.95 -17.41 -3.06
C LYS A 214 7.45 -16.24 -2.22
N ILE A 215 6.40 -16.50 -1.45
CA ILE A 215 5.74 -15.52 -0.59
C ILE A 215 5.98 -15.97 0.84
N LYS A 216 6.33 -15.04 1.74
CA LYS A 216 6.52 -15.34 3.16
C LYS A 216 5.64 -14.43 4.03
N CYS A 217 5.21 -14.98 5.16
CA CYS A 217 4.53 -14.23 6.21
C CYS A 217 5.46 -13.11 6.73
N PRO A 218 4.98 -11.85 6.85
CA PRO A 218 5.81 -10.75 7.31
C PRO A 218 6.26 -10.85 8.77
N GLN A 219 5.56 -11.64 9.59
CA GLN A 219 5.83 -11.75 11.02
C GLN A 219 6.76 -12.92 11.36
N CYS A 220 6.44 -14.14 10.91
CA CYS A 220 7.22 -15.34 11.25
C CYS A 220 8.10 -15.86 10.10
N MET A 221 8.07 -15.22 8.92
CA MET A 221 8.83 -15.62 7.74
C MET A 221 8.57 -17.04 7.22
N GLN A 222 7.48 -17.69 7.65
CA GLN A 222 7.04 -18.97 7.08
C GLN A 222 6.61 -18.77 5.63
N THR A 223 7.01 -19.70 4.76
CA THR A 223 6.58 -19.73 3.35
C THR A 223 5.07 -19.95 3.26
N TRP A 224 4.40 -19.10 2.50
CA TRP A 224 2.98 -19.19 2.20
C TRP A 224 2.74 -19.95 0.89
N GLY A 225 1.60 -20.65 0.79
CA GLY A 225 1.22 -21.38 -0.43
C GLY A 225 1.96 -22.70 -0.66
N GLY A 226 2.63 -23.23 0.36
CA GLY A 226 3.13 -24.61 0.36
C GLY A 226 1.99 -25.62 0.56
N ASN A 227 2.16 -26.83 0.03
CA ASN A 227 1.15 -27.89 0.10
C ASN A 227 0.75 -28.24 1.55
N GLU A 228 1.65 -28.03 2.50
CA GLU A 228 1.43 -28.23 3.94
C GLU A 228 0.28 -27.40 4.51
N LEU A 229 -0.05 -26.26 3.88
CA LEU A 229 -1.12 -25.37 4.36
C LEU A 229 -2.50 -25.75 3.79
N GLY A 230 -2.58 -26.77 2.92
CA GLY A 230 -3.84 -27.19 2.30
C GLY A 230 -4.49 -26.12 1.39
N LEU A 231 -3.71 -25.14 0.94
CA LEU A 231 -4.20 -24.08 0.06
C LEU A 231 -4.27 -24.60 -1.38
N GLU A 232 -5.42 -24.37 -2.03
CA GLU A 232 -5.57 -24.61 -3.47
C GLU A 232 -4.63 -23.71 -4.27
N ASP A 233 -4.16 -24.17 -5.43
CA ASP A 233 -3.27 -23.37 -6.28
C ASP A 233 -3.92 -22.04 -6.73
N GLY A 234 -5.23 -22.04 -6.95
CA GLY A 234 -6.01 -20.83 -7.25
C GLY A 234 -5.94 -19.75 -6.17
N ALA A 235 -5.64 -20.10 -4.93
CA ALA A 235 -5.43 -19.13 -3.84
C ALA A 235 -4.30 -18.14 -4.16
N TYR A 236 -3.29 -18.58 -4.92
CA TYR A 236 -2.21 -17.71 -5.36
C TYR A 236 -2.73 -16.54 -6.20
N ASN A 237 -3.66 -16.80 -7.14
CA ASN A 237 -4.24 -15.75 -7.98
C ASN A 237 -4.96 -14.70 -7.12
N PHE A 238 -5.87 -15.16 -6.25
CA PHE A 238 -6.67 -14.26 -5.40
C PHE A 238 -5.83 -13.47 -4.41
N PHE A 239 -4.73 -14.07 -3.92
CA PHE A 239 -3.77 -13.39 -3.08
C PHE A 239 -3.04 -12.29 -3.86
N MET A 240 -2.43 -12.64 -5.00
CA MET A 240 -1.62 -11.74 -5.81
C MET A 240 -2.43 -10.58 -6.40
N MET A 241 -3.71 -10.81 -6.74
CA MET A 241 -4.63 -9.76 -7.18
C MET A 241 -5.16 -8.87 -6.06
N ALA A 242 -4.75 -9.09 -4.80
CA ALA A 242 -5.28 -8.41 -3.61
C ALA A 242 -6.79 -8.57 -3.42
N ILE A 243 -7.38 -9.70 -3.84
CA ILE A 243 -8.81 -9.97 -3.59
C ILE A 243 -9.01 -10.50 -2.17
N LYS A 244 -8.07 -11.31 -1.65
CA LYS A 244 -8.23 -12.01 -0.39
C LYS A 244 -6.97 -11.93 0.49
N GLN A 245 -7.20 -11.70 1.79
CA GLN A 245 -6.20 -11.88 2.86
C GLN A 245 -6.26 -13.28 3.44
N TYR A 246 -5.11 -13.72 3.95
CA TYR A 246 -4.92 -15.03 4.54
C TYR A 246 -4.29 -14.89 5.92
N ILE A 247 -4.60 -15.85 6.78
CA ILE A 247 -4.03 -15.96 8.12
C ILE A 247 -2.85 -16.92 8.05
N CYS A 248 -1.72 -16.52 8.61
CA CYS A 248 -0.56 -17.39 8.72
C CYS A 248 -0.85 -18.54 9.69
N GLY A 249 -0.70 -19.79 9.24
CA GLY A 249 -0.95 -20.97 10.08
C GLY A 249 -0.04 -21.10 11.31
N ARG A 250 1.13 -20.44 11.33
CA ARG A 250 2.07 -20.50 12.47
C ARG A 250 1.91 -19.39 13.49
N CYS A 251 1.67 -18.16 13.06
CA CYS A 251 1.63 -16.99 13.97
C CYS A 251 0.29 -16.26 14.00
N SER A 252 -0.71 -16.76 13.26
CA SER A 252 -2.05 -16.18 13.16
C SER A 252 -2.10 -14.73 12.66
N CYS A 253 -1.00 -14.22 12.12
CA CYS A 253 -0.94 -12.91 11.47
C CYS A 253 -1.80 -12.94 10.19
N GLU A 254 -2.77 -12.02 10.09
CA GLU A 254 -3.51 -11.77 8.85
C GLU A 254 -2.67 -10.86 7.95
N PHE A 255 -2.42 -11.29 6.72
CA PHE A 255 -1.63 -10.53 5.75
C PHE A 255 -2.18 -10.75 4.33
N GLY A 256 -1.82 -9.84 3.42
CA GLY A 256 -2.14 -9.99 2.00
C GLY A 256 -0.93 -9.63 1.14
N CYS A 257 -1.15 -9.47 -0.16
CA CYS A 257 -0.04 -9.36 -1.10
C CYS A 257 0.87 -8.16 -0.84
N MET A 258 0.37 -7.00 -0.40
CA MET A 258 1.26 -5.84 -0.18
C MET A 258 2.01 -5.89 1.15
N THR A 259 1.50 -6.61 2.15
CA THR A 259 2.19 -6.78 3.43
C THR A 259 3.10 -7.99 3.44
N ALA A 260 2.93 -8.93 2.52
CA ALA A 260 3.79 -10.10 2.41
C ALA A 260 5.18 -9.78 1.89
N VAL A 261 6.13 -10.66 2.24
CA VAL A 261 7.50 -10.58 1.72
C VAL A 261 7.59 -11.45 0.48
N HIS A 262 7.78 -10.82 -0.69
CA HIS A 262 7.91 -11.50 -1.98
C HIS A 262 9.36 -11.70 -2.35
N TYR A 263 9.65 -12.83 -2.99
CA TYR A 263 11.00 -13.20 -3.42
C TYR A 263 11.04 -13.47 -4.92
N CYS A 264 12.06 -12.92 -5.58
CA CYS A 264 12.31 -13.16 -6.99
C CYS A 264 12.57 -14.65 -7.25
N PRO A 265 11.95 -15.26 -8.27
CA PRO A 265 12.12 -16.68 -8.58
C PRO A 265 13.55 -17.03 -9.02
N HIS A 266 14.32 -16.06 -9.52
CA HIS A 266 15.66 -16.30 -10.04
C HIS A 266 16.78 -16.07 -9.02
N CYS A 267 16.74 -14.96 -8.28
CA CYS A 267 17.83 -14.61 -7.35
C CYS A 267 17.45 -14.80 -5.87
N ASN A 268 16.20 -15.14 -5.55
CA ASN A 268 15.68 -15.26 -4.18
C ASN A 268 15.96 -14.03 -3.29
N LYS A 269 16.05 -12.83 -3.88
CA LYS A 269 16.03 -11.58 -3.10
C LYS A 269 14.63 -11.02 -3.02
N THR A 270 14.37 -10.24 -1.97
CA THR A 270 13.09 -9.60 -1.74
C THR A 270 12.84 -8.46 -2.73
N PHE A 271 11.59 -8.28 -3.14
CA PHE A 271 11.17 -7.14 -3.96
C PHE A 271 9.79 -6.63 -3.52
N ASP A 272 9.48 -5.39 -3.86
CA ASP A 272 8.20 -4.76 -3.51
C ASP A 272 7.17 -5.04 -4.60
N TYR A 273 6.08 -5.73 -4.23
CA TYR A 273 5.04 -6.15 -5.16
C TYR A 273 3.83 -5.20 -5.13
N ASP A 274 3.33 -4.81 -6.31
CA ASP A 274 2.06 -4.09 -6.47
C ASP A 274 1.04 -5.03 -7.17
N PRO A 275 -0.22 -5.12 -6.70
CA PRO A 275 -1.24 -6.00 -7.31
C PRO A 275 -1.51 -5.72 -8.78
N ASP A 276 -1.28 -4.50 -9.24
CA ASP A 276 -1.41 -4.13 -10.64
C ASP A 276 -0.35 -4.79 -11.55
N ASP A 277 0.75 -5.29 -10.98
CA ASP A 277 1.80 -5.99 -11.72
C ASP A 277 1.44 -7.44 -12.02
N TYR A 278 0.37 -7.99 -11.43
CA TYR A 278 -0.01 -9.41 -11.54
C TYR A 278 -0.10 -9.89 -12.99
N HIS A 279 -0.70 -9.08 -13.86
CA HIS A 279 -0.90 -9.43 -15.28
C HIS A 279 0.31 -9.11 -16.17
N ARG A 280 1.38 -8.53 -15.62
CA ARG A 280 2.56 -8.08 -16.36
C ARG A 280 3.77 -8.96 -16.06
N GLN A 281 4.82 -8.77 -16.85
CA GLN A 281 6.15 -9.30 -16.55
C GLN A 281 7.00 -8.16 -15.99
N ILE A 282 7.65 -8.39 -14.86
CA ILE A 282 8.50 -7.41 -14.19
C ILE A 282 9.97 -7.86 -14.18
N ILE A 283 10.88 -6.91 -14.08
CA ILE A 283 12.29 -7.14 -13.77
C ILE A 283 12.47 -7.13 -12.26
N CYS A 284 13.33 -8.01 -11.73
CA CYS A 284 13.58 -8.18 -10.29
C CYS A 284 13.97 -6.90 -9.50
N GLY A 285 14.41 -5.83 -10.15
CA GLY A 285 14.84 -4.57 -9.50
C GLY A 285 16.13 -4.66 -8.67
N ASN A 286 16.60 -5.87 -8.35
CA ASN A 286 17.85 -6.12 -7.65
C ASN A 286 19.05 -5.97 -8.60
N GLY A 287 20.07 -5.20 -8.21
CA GLY A 287 21.19 -4.84 -9.09
C GLY A 287 21.98 -6.02 -9.70
N ASN A 288 21.93 -7.21 -9.09
CA ASN A 288 22.59 -8.41 -9.61
C ASN A 288 21.66 -9.31 -10.43
N CYS A 289 20.41 -8.92 -10.66
CA CYS A 289 19.39 -9.74 -11.32
C CYS A 289 18.55 -8.90 -12.30
N SER A 290 18.89 -9.00 -13.59
CA SER A 290 18.19 -8.33 -14.70
C SER A 290 17.12 -9.19 -15.39
N LYS A 291 16.80 -10.36 -14.83
CA LYS A 291 15.83 -11.31 -15.42
C LYS A 291 14.40 -10.78 -15.29
N LYS A 292 13.64 -10.88 -16.39
CA LYS A 292 12.20 -10.64 -16.46
C LYS A 292 11.44 -11.89 -16.04
N PHE A 293 10.36 -11.71 -15.30
CA PHE A 293 9.45 -12.79 -14.93
C PHE A 293 8.02 -12.28 -14.74
N GLY A 294 7.05 -13.10 -15.09
CA GLY A 294 5.63 -12.88 -14.77
C GLY A 294 5.19 -13.64 -13.53
N PHE A 295 3.94 -13.41 -13.12
CA PHE A 295 3.31 -14.13 -12.02
C PHE A 295 2.45 -15.27 -12.57
N MET A 296 2.61 -16.46 -11.99
CA MET A 296 1.88 -17.65 -12.42
C MET A 296 0.37 -17.46 -12.25
N MET A 297 -0.41 -17.74 -13.29
CA MET A 297 -1.86 -17.75 -13.23
C MET A 297 -2.36 -19.19 -13.24
N PHE A 298 -2.96 -19.61 -12.13
CA PHE A 298 -3.57 -20.93 -12.03
C PHE A 298 -4.97 -20.93 -12.63
N LYS A 299 -5.39 -22.04 -13.22
CA LYS A 299 -6.78 -22.19 -13.66
C LYS A 299 -7.67 -22.33 -12.44
N VAL A 300 -8.71 -21.50 -12.34
CA VAL A 300 -9.72 -21.58 -11.28
C VAL A 300 -11.07 -21.85 -11.93
N SER A 301 -11.89 -22.66 -11.28
CA SER A 301 -13.25 -22.92 -11.76
C SER A 301 -14.13 -21.69 -11.52
N ALA A 302 -15.07 -21.41 -12.42
CA ALA A 302 -16.00 -20.29 -12.27
C ALA A 302 -16.80 -20.36 -10.96
N ARG A 303 -17.15 -21.58 -10.52
CA ARG A 303 -17.78 -21.81 -9.21
C ARG A 303 -16.91 -21.28 -8.07
N ARG A 304 -15.62 -21.64 -8.07
CA ARG A 304 -14.70 -21.23 -7.01
C ARG A 304 -14.43 -19.73 -7.04
N GLU A 305 -14.31 -19.13 -8.23
CA GLU A 305 -14.24 -17.68 -8.37
C GLU A 305 -15.46 -16.98 -7.75
N ASN A 306 -16.66 -17.49 -8.01
CA ASN A 306 -17.90 -16.95 -7.43
C ASN A 306 -17.95 -17.11 -5.89
N GLU A 307 -17.51 -18.25 -5.36
CA GLU A 307 -17.40 -18.48 -3.91
C GLU A 307 -16.42 -17.49 -3.27
N VAL A 308 -15.23 -17.34 -3.84
CA VAL A 308 -14.22 -16.38 -3.33
C VAL A 308 -14.71 -14.95 -3.45
N ARG A 309 -15.47 -14.61 -4.51
CA ARG A 309 -16.10 -13.31 -4.67
C ARG A 309 -17.07 -13.01 -3.52
N ALA A 310 -17.94 -13.97 -3.19
CA ALA A 310 -18.88 -13.85 -2.09
C ALA A 310 -18.17 -13.79 -0.72
N GLU A 311 -17.14 -14.61 -0.51
CA GLU A 311 -16.31 -14.59 0.71
C GLU A 311 -15.61 -13.23 0.89
N ALA A 312 -14.99 -12.70 -0.17
CA ALA A 312 -14.32 -11.41 -0.15
C ALA A 312 -15.33 -10.28 0.16
N LYS A 313 -16.50 -10.30 -0.51
CA LYS A 313 -17.60 -9.34 -0.25
C LYS A 313 -17.99 -9.33 1.21
N LEU A 314 -18.28 -10.50 1.76
CA LEU A 314 -18.66 -10.63 3.16
C LEU A 314 -17.56 -10.16 4.11
N LYS A 315 -16.30 -10.53 3.87
CA LYS A 315 -15.17 -10.08 4.69
C LYS A 315 -14.99 -8.56 4.67
N HIS A 316 -15.14 -7.94 3.50
CA HIS A 316 -15.03 -6.48 3.37
C HIS A 316 -16.18 -5.76 4.10
N GLU A 317 -17.42 -6.25 3.97
CA GLU A 317 -18.56 -5.75 4.74
C GLU A 317 -18.31 -5.86 6.26
N GLN A 318 -17.78 -6.99 6.72
CA GLN A 318 -17.41 -7.18 8.13
C GLN A 318 -16.29 -6.22 8.58
N TYR A 319 -15.29 -5.99 7.72
CA TYR A 319 -14.19 -5.07 8.00
C TYR A 319 -14.69 -3.63 8.14
N LEU A 320 -15.50 -3.15 7.20
CA LEU A 320 -16.13 -1.83 7.27
C LEU A 320 -16.98 -1.68 8.55
N LYS A 321 -17.77 -2.71 8.89
CA LYS A 321 -18.54 -2.74 10.15
C LYS A 321 -17.64 -2.63 11.37
N ARG A 322 -16.51 -3.34 11.42
CA ARG A 322 -15.54 -3.25 12.54
C ARG A 322 -14.92 -1.86 12.63
N ILE A 323 -14.55 -1.25 11.50
CA ILE A 323 -14.02 0.12 11.48
C ILE A 323 -15.07 1.10 12.00
N SER A 324 -16.29 1.04 11.48
CA SER A 324 -17.41 1.89 11.91
C SER A 324 -17.65 1.78 13.42
N GLN A 325 -17.67 0.55 13.95
CA GLN A 325 -17.77 0.31 15.39
C GLN A 325 -16.57 0.86 16.19
N LYS A 326 -15.35 0.73 15.68
CA LYS A 326 -14.14 1.26 16.32
C LYS A 326 -14.17 2.79 16.35
N ASN A 327 -14.54 3.43 15.23
CA ASN A 327 -14.69 4.88 15.12
C ASN A 327 -15.77 5.39 16.08
N ARG A 328 -16.86 4.64 16.25
CA ARG A 328 -17.87 4.95 17.28
C ARG A 328 -17.33 4.89 18.70
N ARG A 329 -16.54 3.87 19.03
CA ARG A 329 -15.92 3.76 20.35
C ARG A 329 -14.94 4.91 20.58
N ALA A 330 -14.13 5.24 19.57
CA ALA A 330 -13.23 6.37 19.59
C ALA A 330 -13.98 7.70 19.82
N ALA A 331 -15.01 8.00 19.01
CA ALA A 331 -15.79 9.24 19.15
C ALA A 331 -16.53 9.35 20.50
N ARG A 332 -16.91 8.22 21.12
CA ARG A 332 -17.46 8.21 22.50
C ARG A 332 -16.36 8.42 23.53
N SER A 333 -15.19 7.84 23.31
CA SER A 333 -14.01 8.06 24.15
C SER A 333 -13.61 9.53 24.11
N ASP A 334 -13.53 10.15 22.93
CA ASP A 334 -13.17 11.55 22.76
C ASP A 334 -14.15 12.51 23.47
N LYS A 335 -15.43 12.14 23.54
CA LYS A 335 -16.45 12.87 24.29
C LYS A 335 -16.36 12.67 25.80
N ARG A 336 -15.82 11.53 26.26
CA ARG A 336 -15.63 11.21 27.69
C ARG A 336 -14.28 11.67 28.21
N SER A 337 -13.26 11.72 27.36
CA SER A 337 -12.04 12.46 27.61
C SER A 337 -12.42 13.94 27.59
N VAL A 338 -12.89 14.43 28.73
CA VAL A 338 -12.65 15.82 29.12
C VAL A 338 -11.23 16.14 28.67
N LYS A 339 -11.05 17.19 27.87
CA LYS A 339 -9.75 17.67 27.40
C LYS A 339 -8.85 17.94 28.61
N ILE A 340 -8.23 16.90 29.16
CA ILE A 340 -6.97 17.01 29.86
C ILE A 340 -6.00 17.27 28.72
N TYR A 341 -5.79 18.55 28.47
CA TYR A 341 -4.96 19.07 27.39
C TYR A 341 -3.60 18.38 27.39
N GLY A 342 -3.19 17.92 26.20
CA GLY A 342 -1.81 17.97 25.71
C GLY A 342 -0.75 17.27 26.56
N THR A 343 -0.08 16.29 25.96
CA THR A 343 0.86 15.34 26.58
C THR A 343 0.12 14.31 27.41
N VAL A 344 0.36 13.04 27.14
CA VAL A 344 0.06 11.97 28.09
C VAL A 344 0.76 12.42 29.37
N ASP A 345 -0.02 12.80 30.39
CA ASP A 345 0.47 13.34 31.66
C ASP A 345 1.60 12.41 32.12
N GLU A 346 2.86 12.86 32.01
CA GLU A 346 4.02 12.03 32.37
C GLU A 346 3.81 11.53 33.80
N ASN A 347 3.22 12.37 34.65
CA ASN A 347 2.78 12.04 36.00
C ASN A 347 1.75 10.90 36.06
N LEU A 348 0.85 10.76 35.08
CA LEU A 348 -0.08 9.64 35.02
C LEU A 348 0.67 8.35 34.64
N GLN A 349 1.61 8.40 33.70
CA GLN A 349 2.41 7.23 33.35
C GLN A 349 3.31 6.78 34.49
N GLU A 350 3.87 7.72 35.24
CA GLU A 350 4.64 7.46 36.46
C GLU A 350 3.75 6.86 37.56
N LYS A 351 2.53 7.40 37.78
CA LYS A 351 1.54 6.81 38.69
C LYS A 351 1.14 5.40 38.29
N LEU A 352 0.93 5.14 37.00
CA LEU A 352 0.58 3.80 36.49
C LEU A 352 1.73 2.81 36.69
N PHE A 353 2.98 3.25 36.54
CA PHE A 353 4.17 2.47 36.84
C PHE A 353 4.27 2.14 38.34
N ILE A 354 4.06 3.14 39.21
CA ILE A 354 4.06 2.96 40.67
C ILE A 354 2.96 2.01 41.16
N ILE A 355 1.80 1.97 40.49
CA ILE A 355 0.68 1.09 40.85
C ILE A 355 0.84 -0.33 40.23
N GLY A 356 1.91 -0.56 39.46
CA GLY A 356 2.16 -1.86 38.80
C GLY A 356 1.23 -2.15 37.63
N LEU A 357 0.56 -1.13 37.08
CA LEU A 357 -0.26 -1.25 35.86
C LEU A 357 0.58 -1.11 34.58
N ARG A 358 1.82 -0.67 34.73
CA ARG A 358 2.82 -0.59 33.67
C ARG A 358 4.11 -1.22 34.16
N ASP A 359 4.61 -2.22 33.43
CA ASP A 359 5.80 -2.99 33.82
C ASP A 359 7.12 -2.25 33.52
N THR A 360 7.08 -1.14 32.75
CA THR A 360 8.26 -0.39 32.29
C THR A 360 8.27 1.06 32.78
N CYS A 361 9.42 1.51 33.29
CA CYS A 361 9.63 2.90 33.70
C CYS A 361 9.41 3.82 32.49
N PRO A 362 8.56 4.86 32.60
CA PRO A 362 8.28 5.77 31.49
C PRO A 362 9.48 6.67 31.13
N ARG A 363 10.48 6.82 32.01
CA ARG A 363 11.67 7.65 31.79
C ARG A 363 12.80 6.91 31.07
N CYS A 364 13.21 5.75 31.60
CA CYS A 364 14.41 5.04 31.14
C CYS A 364 14.13 3.63 30.56
N GLY A 365 12.90 3.12 30.69
CA GLY A 365 12.53 1.80 30.19
C GLY A 365 12.96 0.62 31.06
N TRP A 366 13.36 0.83 32.32
CA TRP A 366 13.64 -0.25 33.28
C TRP A 366 12.37 -1.08 33.55
N GLU A 367 12.50 -2.40 33.53
CA GLU A 367 11.40 -3.36 33.75
C GLU A 367 11.37 -3.78 35.22
N ILE A 368 10.19 -3.71 35.84
CA ILE A 368 9.94 -4.27 37.18
C ILE A 368 9.61 -5.76 37.01
N ASP A 369 10.30 -6.62 37.74
CA ASP A 369 9.92 -8.03 37.78
C ASP A 369 8.63 -8.18 38.60
N ARG A 370 7.69 -9.02 38.13
CA ARG A 370 6.35 -9.15 38.75
C ARG A 370 6.37 -9.67 40.20
N SER A 371 7.51 -10.15 40.66
CA SER A 371 7.77 -10.58 42.04
C SER A 371 8.10 -9.44 42.99
N ASP A 372 8.48 -8.27 42.47
CA ASP A 372 9.10 -7.22 43.26
C ASP A 372 8.04 -6.28 43.87
N GLU A 373 8.35 -5.75 45.06
CA GLU A 373 7.43 -4.90 45.80
C GLU A 373 7.27 -3.53 45.11
N LEU A 374 6.04 -3.00 45.07
CA LEU A 374 5.70 -1.69 44.48
C LEU A 374 6.55 -0.51 45.01
N GLU A 375 7.27 -0.72 46.11
CA GLU A 375 8.24 0.23 46.67
C GLU A 375 9.48 0.39 45.78
N GLU A 376 9.96 -0.68 45.13
CA GLU A 376 11.11 -0.63 44.22
C GLU A 376 10.81 0.24 42.98
N ALA A 377 9.56 0.21 42.51
CA ALA A 377 9.07 1.08 41.44
C ALA A 377 9.24 2.57 41.78
N LYS A 378 8.87 2.96 43.02
CA LYS A 378 8.98 4.34 43.50
C LYS A 378 10.45 4.73 43.67
N VAL A 379 11.24 3.88 44.34
CA VAL A 379 12.68 4.12 44.56
C VAL A 379 13.42 4.27 43.23
N HIS A 380 13.09 3.44 42.24
CA HIS A 380 13.65 3.57 40.92
C HIS A 380 13.27 4.91 40.29
N LEU A 381 11.99 5.28 40.30
CA LEU A 381 11.49 6.50 39.66
C LEU A 381 12.13 7.77 40.24
N ASP A 382 12.28 7.83 41.57
CA ASP A 382 12.92 8.94 42.27
C ASP A 382 14.41 9.07 41.92
N ASN A 383 15.09 7.93 41.68
CA ASN A 383 16.50 7.87 41.31
C ASN A 383 16.75 7.89 39.79
N CYS A 384 15.70 7.91 38.97
CA CYS A 384 15.78 7.79 37.51
C CYS A 384 16.13 9.15 36.86
N ASN A 385 17.40 9.55 36.99
CA ASN A 385 17.93 10.83 36.50
C ASN A 385 19.07 10.67 35.47
N ASN A 386 19.32 9.45 34.98
CA ASN A 386 20.38 9.22 34.00
C ASN A 386 19.96 9.69 32.60
N GLU A 387 20.37 10.91 32.23
CA GLU A 387 20.02 11.57 30.97
C GLU A 387 20.32 10.71 29.74
N SER A 388 21.48 10.05 29.70
CA SER A 388 21.86 9.20 28.55
C SER A 388 20.93 8.00 28.36
N VAL A 389 20.46 7.39 29.45
CA VAL A 389 19.55 6.24 29.38
C VAL A 389 18.14 6.71 29.01
N ILE A 390 17.71 7.85 29.54
CA ILE A 390 16.43 8.48 29.21
C ILE A 390 16.37 8.86 27.73
N GLU A 391 17.41 9.49 27.19
CA GLU A 391 17.47 9.84 25.76
C GLU A 391 17.47 8.59 24.87
N ALA A 392 18.24 7.55 25.23
CA ALA A 392 18.27 6.30 24.49
C ALA A 392 16.89 5.63 24.45
N TYR A 393 16.17 5.63 25.58
CA TYR A 393 14.82 5.09 25.66
C TYR A 393 13.79 5.92 24.88
N LYS A 394 13.82 7.26 25.01
CA LYS A 394 12.98 8.16 24.19
C LYS A 394 13.19 7.92 22.71
N LYS A 395 14.45 7.75 22.28
CA LYS A 395 14.78 7.42 20.88
C LYS A 395 14.22 6.06 20.47
N LYS A 396 14.34 5.03 21.31
CA LYS A 396 13.76 3.70 21.06
C LYS A 396 12.24 3.78 20.89
N LEU A 397 11.54 4.52 21.76
CA LEU A 397 10.09 4.75 21.67
C LEU A 397 9.71 5.47 20.37
N GLN A 398 10.46 6.50 19.97
CA GLN A 398 10.22 7.20 18.70
C GLN A 398 10.43 6.30 17.48
N GLU A 399 11.44 5.43 17.50
CA GLU A 399 11.70 4.46 16.45
C GLU A 399 10.56 3.41 16.37
N GLU A 400 10.11 2.88 17.51
CA GLU A 400 8.98 1.95 17.59
C GLU A 400 7.67 2.61 17.13
N GLU A 401 7.42 3.86 17.54
CA GLU A 401 6.26 4.62 17.11
C GLU A 401 6.31 4.87 15.60
N ALA A 402 7.46 5.28 15.05
CA ALA A 402 7.64 5.47 13.61
C ALA A 402 7.43 4.16 12.83
N GLN A 403 7.97 3.04 13.32
CA GLN A 403 7.74 1.71 12.73
C GLN A 403 6.27 1.31 12.78
N SER A 404 5.58 1.57 13.89
CA SER A 404 4.15 1.27 14.04
C SER A 404 3.29 2.12 13.10
N LYS A 405 3.63 3.41 12.91
CA LYS A 405 2.98 4.31 11.94
C LYS A 405 3.17 3.83 10.51
N ILE A 406 4.39 3.43 10.15
CA ILE A 406 4.68 2.86 8.82
C ILE A 406 3.88 1.57 8.60
N LYS A 407 3.83 0.69 9.61
CA LYS A 407 3.06 -0.55 9.55
C LYS A 407 1.56 -0.27 9.37
N LEU A 408 1.00 0.63 10.17
CA LEU A 408 -0.41 1.03 10.07
C LEU A 408 -0.73 1.65 8.71
N GLN A 409 0.16 2.49 8.18
CA GLN A 409 0.00 3.09 6.86
C GLN A 409 0.00 2.03 5.75
N LYS A 410 0.87 1.01 5.84
CA LYS A 410 0.87 -0.12 4.90
C LYS A 410 -0.40 -0.96 5.00
N GLU A 411 -0.87 -1.23 6.22
CA GLU A 411 -2.12 -1.96 6.46
C GLU A 411 -3.32 -1.20 5.90
N MET A 412 -3.40 0.12 6.13
CA MET A 412 -4.43 0.98 5.55
C MET A 412 -4.35 1.00 4.02
N SER A 413 -3.16 1.20 3.45
CA SER A 413 -2.97 1.20 2.00
C SER A 413 -3.35 -0.15 1.37
N GLN A 414 -3.03 -1.26 2.04
CA GLN A 414 -3.45 -2.58 1.60
C GLN A 414 -4.96 -2.72 1.65
N ALA A 415 -5.62 -2.38 2.77
CA ALA A 415 -7.07 -2.45 2.88
C ALA A 415 -7.73 -1.59 1.80
N GLU A 416 -7.11 -0.47 1.45
CA GLU A 416 -7.61 0.40 0.40
C GLU A 416 -7.52 -0.25 -0.98
N ILE A 417 -6.34 -0.76 -1.34
CA ILE A 417 -6.13 -1.40 -2.63
C ILE A 417 -6.98 -2.65 -2.76
N MET A 418 -7.15 -3.42 -1.67
CA MET A 418 -8.06 -4.56 -1.66
C MET A 418 -9.51 -4.15 -1.93
N GLY A 419 -10.01 -3.09 -1.29
CA GLY A 419 -11.36 -2.59 -1.53
C GLY A 419 -11.61 -2.25 -3.01
N ILE A 420 -10.64 -1.59 -3.65
CA ILE A 420 -10.68 -1.30 -5.09
C ILE A 420 -10.63 -2.60 -5.89
N LYS A 421 -9.65 -3.47 -5.67
CA LYS A 421 -9.43 -4.69 -6.47
C LYS A 421 -10.59 -5.65 -6.37
N GLN A 422 -11.21 -5.74 -5.20
CA GLN A 422 -12.40 -6.51 -4.99
C GLN A 422 -13.61 -5.92 -5.72
N TRP A 423 -13.80 -4.61 -5.69
CA TRP A 423 -14.83 -3.93 -6.47
C TRP A 423 -14.62 -4.13 -7.98
N GLU A 424 -13.37 -4.04 -8.45
CA GLU A 424 -13.01 -4.34 -9.84
C GLU A 424 -13.32 -5.79 -10.21
N HIS A 425 -12.95 -6.73 -9.35
CA HIS A 425 -13.21 -8.16 -9.54
C HIS A 425 -14.69 -8.52 -9.48
N ASN A 426 -15.51 -7.70 -8.81
CA ASN A 426 -16.96 -7.80 -8.78
C ASN A 426 -17.65 -7.17 -10.01
N GLY A 427 -16.89 -6.77 -11.03
CA GLY A 427 -17.43 -6.16 -12.24
C GLY A 427 -17.69 -4.66 -12.11
N ARG A 428 -17.06 -3.98 -11.15
CA ARG A 428 -17.15 -2.52 -10.95
C ARG A 428 -18.60 -2.03 -10.82
N GLN A 429 -19.41 -2.77 -10.05
CA GLN A 429 -20.81 -2.45 -9.84
C GLN A 429 -20.97 -1.07 -9.18
N VAL A 430 -21.74 -0.19 -9.82
CA VAL A 430 -22.02 1.16 -9.30
C VAL A 430 -22.75 1.09 -7.95
N GLY A 431 -23.61 0.08 -7.77
CA GLY A 431 -24.31 -0.18 -6.49
C GLY A 431 -23.39 -0.57 -5.32
N GLN A 432 -22.11 -0.87 -5.57
CA GLN A 432 -21.12 -1.20 -4.54
C GLN A 432 -20.20 -0.01 -4.18
N LEU A 433 -20.41 1.18 -4.76
CA LEU A 433 -19.57 2.36 -4.48
C LEU A 433 -19.55 2.74 -2.98
N TRP A 434 -20.62 2.45 -2.24
CA TRP A 434 -20.70 2.68 -0.80
C TRP A 434 -19.68 1.85 0.01
N MET A 435 -19.08 0.82 -0.59
CA MET A 435 -18.06 -0.03 0.05
C MET A 435 -16.64 0.54 -0.08
N LEU A 436 -16.42 1.56 -0.91
CA LEU A 436 -15.10 2.15 -1.14
C LEU A 436 -14.79 3.22 -0.10
N SER A 437 -13.53 3.40 0.32
CA SER A 437 -13.19 4.47 1.27
C SER A 437 -13.35 5.86 0.62
N ASP A 438 -13.43 6.92 1.44
CA ASP A 438 -13.49 8.29 0.93
C ASP A 438 -12.30 8.61 0.03
N ALA A 439 -11.10 8.21 0.43
CA ALA A 439 -9.89 8.41 -0.36
C ALA A 439 -10.01 7.77 -1.76
N MET A 440 -10.59 6.57 -1.86
CA MET A 440 -10.81 5.90 -3.14
C MET A 440 -11.84 6.62 -4.00
N LEU A 441 -12.97 7.02 -3.41
CA LEU A 441 -14.02 7.73 -4.15
C LEU A 441 -13.49 9.05 -4.72
N LYS A 442 -12.71 9.78 -3.92
CA LYS A 442 -12.02 11.00 -4.34
C LYS A 442 -11.03 10.73 -5.47
N LYS A 443 -10.24 9.66 -5.38
CA LYS A 443 -9.32 9.23 -6.44
C LYS A 443 -10.06 8.89 -7.73
N LEU A 444 -11.12 8.10 -7.66
CA LEU A 444 -11.95 7.75 -8.82
C LEU A 444 -12.59 8.99 -9.46
N CYS A 445 -13.06 9.94 -8.65
CA CYS A 445 -13.55 11.21 -9.15
C CYS A 445 -12.45 12.01 -9.84
N ALA A 446 -11.25 12.09 -9.26
CA ALA A 446 -10.10 12.78 -9.86
C ALA A 446 -9.70 12.16 -11.20
N ASP A 447 -9.64 10.82 -11.28
CA ASP A 447 -9.32 10.08 -12.51
C ASP A 447 -10.36 10.36 -13.62
N LEU A 448 -11.61 10.58 -13.25
CA LEU A 448 -12.71 10.94 -14.15
C LEU A 448 -12.89 12.46 -14.34
N LYS A 449 -12.02 13.28 -13.76
CA LYS A 449 -12.07 14.75 -13.78
C LYS A 449 -13.39 15.32 -13.23
N LEU A 450 -13.94 14.67 -12.21
CA LEU A 450 -15.12 15.10 -11.46
C LEU A 450 -14.74 15.92 -10.24
N GLU A 451 -15.58 16.90 -9.91
CA GLU A 451 -15.39 17.74 -8.73
C GLU A 451 -15.59 16.94 -7.44
N VAL A 452 -14.66 17.09 -6.50
CA VAL A 452 -14.55 16.27 -5.28
C VAL A 452 -15.16 16.96 -4.05
N THR A 453 -16.05 17.92 -4.25
CA THR A 453 -16.66 18.71 -3.16
C THR A 453 -17.91 18.02 -2.61
N GLY A 454 -18.04 18.06 -1.28
CA GLY A 454 -19.24 17.61 -0.57
C GLY A 454 -19.01 16.53 0.49
N LEU A 455 -20.13 16.08 1.05
CA LEU A 455 -20.18 14.89 1.91
C LEU A 455 -20.01 13.62 1.07
N ARG A 456 -19.65 12.51 1.72
CA ARG A 456 -19.40 11.21 1.08
C ARG A 456 -20.53 10.76 0.14
N HIS A 457 -21.78 10.80 0.59
CA HIS A 457 -22.94 10.42 -0.23
C HIS A 457 -23.16 11.35 -1.43
N GLU A 458 -22.78 12.63 -1.35
CA GLU A 458 -22.86 13.57 -2.47
C GLU A 458 -21.83 13.22 -3.54
N ILE A 459 -20.60 12.87 -3.12
CA ILE A 459 -19.55 12.36 -4.02
C ILE A 459 -20.01 11.07 -4.71
N ILE A 460 -20.59 10.13 -3.94
CA ILE A 460 -21.13 8.88 -4.50
C ILE A 460 -22.25 9.16 -5.50
N SER A 461 -23.17 10.08 -5.20
CA SER A 461 -24.27 10.46 -6.09
C SER A 461 -23.76 11.08 -7.39
N LYS A 462 -22.80 12.02 -7.31
CA LYS A 462 -22.16 12.62 -8.49
C LYS A 462 -21.48 11.55 -9.36
N LEU A 463 -20.70 10.67 -8.73
CA LEU A 463 -20.00 9.59 -9.41
C LEU A 463 -20.97 8.59 -10.03
N SER A 464 -21.98 8.12 -9.30
CA SER A 464 -22.96 7.14 -9.79
C SER A 464 -23.76 7.69 -10.96
N ASN A 465 -24.18 8.97 -10.90
CA ASN A 465 -24.86 9.65 -12.01
C ASN A 465 -23.97 9.79 -13.24
N TYR A 466 -22.69 10.16 -13.05
CA TYR A 466 -21.73 10.24 -14.15
C TYR A 466 -21.51 8.88 -14.82
N LEU A 467 -21.31 7.82 -14.03
CA LEU A 467 -21.11 6.46 -14.55
C LEU A 467 -22.34 5.93 -15.29
N ARG A 468 -23.55 6.19 -14.79
CA ARG A 468 -24.80 5.79 -15.45
C ARG A 468 -25.08 6.61 -16.71
N SER A 469 -24.82 7.91 -16.71
CA SER A 469 -25.11 8.80 -17.86
C SER A 469 -24.12 8.69 -19.02
N ASN A 470 -22.88 8.26 -18.73
CA ASN A 470 -21.83 7.97 -19.70
C ASN A 470 -21.69 6.48 -20.01
N GLN A 471 -22.63 5.66 -19.57
CA GLN A 471 -22.71 4.28 -20.02
C GLN A 471 -22.82 4.28 -21.55
N ARG A 472 -21.92 3.54 -22.22
CA ARG A 472 -22.00 3.30 -23.66
C ARG A 472 -23.38 2.72 -23.99
N LEU A 473 -24.25 3.55 -24.56
CA LEU A 473 -25.38 3.07 -25.36
C LEU A 473 -24.76 2.28 -26.53
N MET A 474 -25.12 1.01 -26.64
CA MET A 474 -24.57 0.11 -27.68
C MET A 474 -24.98 0.61 -29.06
N LEU A 475 -24.21 0.29 -30.10
CA LEU A 475 -24.34 0.79 -31.48
C LEU A 475 -25.71 0.59 -32.17
N THR A 476 -26.65 -0.16 -31.56
CA THR A 476 -28.06 -0.21 -32.01
C THR A 476 -28.86 1.02 -31.58
N ASP A 477 -28.35 1.82 -30.64
CA ASP A 477 -28.93 3.07 -30.14
C ASP A 477 -28.07 4.25 -30.64
N GLY A 478 -28.66 5.09 -31.47
CA GLY A 478 -27.96 6.08 -32.30
C GLY A 478 -27.09 7.11 -31.56
N LYS A 479 -25.90 7.30 -32.16
CA LYS A 479 -25.02 8.49 -32.30
C LYS A 479 -24.58 9.30 -31.06
N ASN A 480 -23.28 9.13 -30.81
CA ASN A 480 -22.28 10.06 -30.27
C ASN A 480 -22.31 10.39 -28.77
N LYS A 481 -21.68 9.52 -27.97
CA LYS A 481 -21.04 9.88 -26.69
C LYS A 481 -19.63 9.27 -26.59
N ARG A 482 -18.71 10.04 -26.00
CA ARG A 482 -17.31 9.66 -25.75
C ARG A 482 -17.26 8.35 -24.98
N SER A 483 -16.48 7.38 -25.47
CA SER A 483 -16.34 6.09 -24.82
C SER A 483 -15.41 6.15 -23.62
N ILE A 484 -15.96 5.98 -22.43
CA ILE A 484 -15.15 5.57 -21.27
C ILE A 484 -14.85 4.07 -21.47
N GLU A 485 -13.57 3.71 -21.50
CA GLU A 485 -13.08 2.33 -21.73
C GLU A 485 -13.40 1.36 -20.58
N ALA A 486 -13.80 1.88 -19.42
CA ALA A 486 -14.14 1.08 -18.26
C ALA A 486 -15.59 0.58 -18.35
N ASN A 487 -15.75 -0.75 -18.48
CA ASN A 487 -17.04 -1.43 -18.37
C ASN A 487 -17.51 -1.39 -16.90
N PHE A 488 -18.30 -0.38 -16.54
CA PHE A 488 -18.99 -0.32 -15.25
C PHE A 488 -20.34 -1.04 -15.33
N ASP A 489 -20.65 -1.85 -14.32
CA ASP A 489 -22.00 -2.42 -14.17
C ASP A 489 -22.93 -1.39 -13.50
N THR A 490 -23.80 -0.81 -14.32
CA THR A 490 -24.77 0.22 -13.94
C THR A 490 -26.16 -0.34 -13.70
N THR A 491 -26.30 -1.65 -13.46
CA THR A 491 -27.59 -2.31 -13.24
C THR A 491 -28.45 -1.50 -12.25
N SER A 492 -29.71 -1.25 -12.64
CA SER A 492 -30.65 -0.49 -11.82
C SER A 492 -31.10 -1.33 -10.63
N LEU A 493 -31.40 -0.69 -9.50
CA LEU A 493 -31.76 -1.37 -8.25
C LEU A 493 -32.90 -2.39 -8.43
N ALA A 494 -33.85 -2.12 -9.32
CA ALA A 494 -34.98 -3.02 -9.60
C ALA A 494 -34.59 -4.34 -10.27
N LYS A 495 -33.40 -4.42 -10.89
CA LYS A 495 -32.88 -5.60 -11.58
C LYS A 495 -31.77 -6.32 -10.79
N VAL A 496 -31.40 -5.80 -9.62
CA VAL A 496 -30.33 -6.39 -8.80
C VAL A 496 -30.89 -7.57 -8.02
N ASP A 497 -30.18 -8.69 -8.06
CA ASP A 497 -30.53 -9.88 -7.30
C ASP A 497 -30.44 -9.62 -5.79
N ILE A 498 -31.29 -10.30 -5.01
CA ILE A 498 -31.34 -10.14 -3.55
C ILE A 498 -29.99 -10.47 -2.91
N ASP A 499 -29.25 -11.42 -3.47
CA ASP A 499 -27.93 -11.82 -2.98
C ASP A 499 -26.84 -10.76 -3.22
N ASP A 500 -27.06 -9.86 -4.17
CA ASP A 500 -26.17 -8.75 -4.46
C ASP A 500 -26.39 -7.55 -3.54
N LEU A 501 -27.51 -7.49 -2.83
CA LEU A 501 -27.78 -6.47 -1.84
C LEU A 501 -27.05 -6.75 -0.51
N PRO A 502 -26.70 -5.71 0.26
CA PRO A 502 -26.09 -5.90 1.57
C PRO A 502 -27.05 -6.67 2.50
N LYS A 503 -26.58 -7.78 3.07
CA LYS A 503 -27.42 -8.61 3.97
C LYS A 503 -27.73 -7.90 5.29
N ASN A 504 -26.98 -6.87 5.62
CA ASN A 504 -27.03 -6.13 6.88
C ASN A 504 -27.69 -4.75 6.77
N ILE A 505 -28.51 -4.46 5.74
CA ILE A 505 -29.18 -3.16 5.54
C ILE A 505 -29.82 -2.62 6.84
N ASN A 506 -30.53 -3.48 7.58
CA ASN A 506 -31.18 -3.08 8.83
C ASN A 506 -30.21 -2.71 9.97
N GLN A 507 -28.97 -3.19 9.91
CA GLN A 507 -27.92 -2.88 10.90
C GLN A 507 -27.06 -1.69 10.50
N MET A 508 -27.09 -1.27 9.22
CA MET A 508 -26.31 -0.13 8.72
C MET A 508 -26.70 1.17 9.42
N GLU A 509 -25.73 2.07 9.56
CA GLU A 509 -25.95 3.40 10.13
C GLU A 509 -26.63 4.32 9.10
N ARG A 510 -27.13 5.47 9.58
CA ARG A 510 -27.84 6.42 8.72
C ARG A 510 -26.98 6.88 7.54
N GLU A 511 -25.70 7.20 7.80
CA GLU A 511 -24.76 7.66 6.78
C GLU A 511 -24.46 6.56 5.76
N GLU A 512 -24.24 5.32 6.21
CA GLU A 512 -24.02 4.17 5.32
C GLU A 512 -25.25 3.90 4.42
N LEU A 513 -26.46 4.10 4.94
CA LEU A 513 -27.70 3.99 4.15
C LEU A 513 -27.86 5.14 3.15
N GLN A 514 -27.39 6.35 3.47
CA GLN A 514 -27.36 7.47 2.53
C GLN A 514 -26.38 7.18 1.38
N ASP A 515 -25.20 6.66 1.69
CA ASP A 515 -24.22 6.22 0.68
C ASP A 515 -24.78 5.10 -0.21
N LEU A 516 -25.45 4.12 0.40
CA LEU A 516 -26.12 3.03 -0.33
C LEU A 516 -27.20 3.59 -1.26
N CYS A 517 -28.09 4.46 -0.76
CA CYS A 517 -29.11 5.11 -1.58
C CYS A 517 -28.49 5.92 -2.73
N ALA A 518 -27.42 6.68 -2.46
CA ALA A 518 -26.70 7.46 -3.46
C ALA A 518 -26.07 6.60 -4.56
N SER A 519 -25.53 5.42 -4.20
CA SER A 519 -24.93 4.48 -5.17
C SER A 519 -25.95 3.92 -6.16
N TYR A 520 -27.20 3.73 -5.72
CA TYR A 520 -28.31 3.26 -6.55
C TYR A 520 -29.12 4.38 -7.21
N GLY A 521 -28.80 5.66 -6.94
CA GLY A 521 -29.54 6.81 -7.46
C GLY A 521 -30.91 7.01 -6.80
N VAL A 522 -31.13 6.48 -5.60
CA VAL A 522 -32.37 6.68 -4.83
C VAL A 522 -32.34 8.08 -4.22
N LYS A 523 -33.39 8.86 -4.45
CA LYS A 523 -33.51 10.23 -3.92
C LYS A 523 -33.83 10.22 -2.42
N PHE A 524 -33.07 10.97 -1.64
CA PHE A 524 -33.29 11.15 -0.20
C PHE A 524 -32.92 12.58 0.24
N ASP A 525 -33.41 12.99 1.40
CA ASP A 525 -33.05 14.25 2.07
C ASP A 525 -32.09 13.94 3.23
N ALA A 526 -30.83 14.35 3.09
CA ALA A 526 -29.78 14.05 4.07
C ALA A 526 -30.07 14.58 5.48
N LYS A 527 -30.88 15.64 5.60
CA LYS A 527 -31.23 16.26 6.89
C LYS A 527 -32.51 15.66 7.46
N LYS A 528 -33.55 15.46 6.65
CA LYS A 528 -34.88 15.04 7.11
C LYS A 528 -35.06 13.53 7.22
N ASP A 529 -34.44 12.75 6.32
CA ASP A 529 -34.72 11.32 6.27
C ASP A 529 -33.99 10.58 7.39
N VAL A 530 -34.77 9.99 8.30
CA VAL A 530 -34.30 9.09 9.36
C VAL A 530 -34.04 7.70 8.76
N LYS A 531 -33.24 6.87 9.45
CA LYS A 531 -32.89 5.50 9.04
C LYS A 531 -34.08 4.67 8.53
N SER A 532 -35.20 4.66 9.25
CA SER A 532 -36.40 3.89 8.85
C SER A 532 -37.00 4.39 7.52
N ILE A 533 -36.96 5.69 7.26
CA ILE A 533 -37.44 6.30 6.00
C ILE A 533 -36.50 5.93 4.86
N LEU A 534 -35.18 5.97 5.08
CA LEU A 534 -34.19 5.57 4.08
C LEU A 534 -34.38 4.12 3.65
N ILE A 535 -34.57 3.19 4.60
CA ILE A 535 -34.85 1.78 4.30
C ILE A 535 -36.13 1.63 3.47
N LYS A 536 -37.23 2.28 3.88
CA LYS A 536 -38.50 2.25 3.12
C LYS A 536 -38.37 2.80 1.70
N LYS A 537 -37.62 3.90 1.52
CA LYS A 537 -37.36 4.49 0.20
C LYS A 537 -36.52 3.55 -0.67
N PHE A 538 -35.51 2.92 -0.09
CA PHE A 538 -34.67 1.94 -0.78
C PHE A 538 -35.47 0.71 -1.23
N GLU A 539 -36.27 0.13 -0.33
CA GLU A 539 -37.15 -1.00 -0.64
C GLU A 539 -38.22 -0.63 -1.68
N SER A 540 -38.84 0.54 -1.57
CA SER A 540 -39.79 1.03 -2.58
C SER A 540 -39.15 1.18 -3.96
N ALA A 541 -37.93 1.70 -4.03
CA ALA A 541 -37.18 1.85 -5.29
C ALA A 541 -36.76 0.49 -5.88
N ARG A 542 -36.57 -0.53 -5.04
CA ARG A 542 -36.36 -1.91 -5.49
C ARG A 542 -37.63 -2.49 -6.12
N MET A 543 -38.78 -2.30 -5.47
CA MET A 543 -40.06 -2.85 -5.92
C MET A 543 -40.65 -2.12 -7.14
N SER A 544 -40.28 -0.86 -7.39
CA SER A 544 -40.91 -0.05 -8.45
C SER A 544 -40.62 -0.53 -9.87
N GLY A 545 -39.53 -1.26 -10.10
CA GLY A 545 -39.20 -1.80 -11.43
C GLY A 545 -39.43 -3.31 -11.59
N GLN A 546 -39.76 -4.01 -10.50
CA GLN A 546 -40.44 -5.29 -10.63
C GLN A 546 -41.88 -4.93 -10.97
N ASN A 547 -42.22 -4.93 -12.27
CA ASN A 547 -43.59 -4.81 -12.73
C ASN A 547 -44.45 -5.61 -11.76
N LYS A 548 -45.31 -4.92 -11.00
CA LYS A 548 -46.42 -5.57 -10.33
C LYS A 548 -47.14 -6.29 -11.46
N LEU A 549 -46.84 -7.56 -11.65
CA LEU A 549 -47.78 -8.54 -12.18
C LEU A 549 -48.91 -8.51 -11.15
N MET A 550 -49.73 -7.47 -11.25
CA MET A 550 -51.10 -7.50 -10.80
C MET A 550 -51.66 -8.63 -11.64
N ILE A 551 -51.63 -9.83 -11.06
CA ILE A 551 -52.62 -10.84 -11.32
C ILE A 551 -53.92 -10.13 -10.94
N CYS A 552 -54.45 -9.35 -11.88
CA CYS A 552 -55.85 -8.99 -11.86
C CYS A 552 -56.54 -10.32 -12.13
N ASP A 553 -56.72 -11.10 -11.06
CA ASP A 553 -57.82 -12.04 -10.99
C ASP A 553 -59.06 -11.20 -11.21
N LYS A 554 -59.47 -11.13 -12.47
CA LYS A 554 -60.82 -10.73 -12.86
C LYS A 554 -61.74 -11.83 -12.32
N HIS A 555 -61.90 -11.88 -10.99
CA HIS A 555 -63.13 -12.41 -10.43
C HIS A 555 -64.22 -11.44 -10.87
N LYS A 556 -64.90 -11.91 -11.90
CA LYS A 556 -66.11 -11.34 -12.46
C LYS A 556 -67.17 -11.63 -11.41
N ASP A 557 -67.28 -10.76 -10.41
CA ASP A 557 -68.34 -10.83 -9.43
C ASP A 557 -69.65 -10.54 -10.16
N SER A 558 -70.42 -11.62 -10.33
CA SER A 558 -71.84 -11.58 -10.58
C SER A 558 -72.53 -10.96 -9.37
N ASP A 559 -73.42 -10.02 -9.66
CA ASP A 559 -74.41 -9.46 -8.75
C ASP A 559 -75.01 -10.53 -7.83
N GLU A 560 -74.82 -10.37 -6.53
CA GLU A 560 -75.76 -10.87 -5.53
C GLU A 560 -75.83 -9.84 -4.41
N SER A 561 -76.82 -8.95 -4.56
CA SER A 561 -77.43 -8.21 -3.45
C SER A 561 -77.90 -9.17 -2.39
N LEU A 562 -77.67 -8.88 -1.10
CA LEU A 562 -78.63 -9.10 -0.01
C LEU A 562 -78.12 -8.45 1.30
N ASP A 563 -78.90 -7.48 1.73
CA ASP A 563 -79.38 -7.20 3.09
C ASP A 563 -78.46 -6.83 4.26
N GLU A 564 -78.82 -5.67 4.80
CA GLU A 564 -78.61 -5.16 6.15
C GLU A 564 -79.02 -6.19 7.22
N SER A 565 -78.19 -6.38 8.26
CA SER A 565 -78.55 -6.03 9.66
C SER A 565 -77.63 -6.63 10.72
N SER A 566 -77.46 -5.81 11.77
CA SER A 566 -77.13 -6.14 13.16
C SER A 566 -75.69 -6.55 13.54
N ASP A 567 -75.12 -5.67 14.36
CA ASP A 567 -74.49 -5.93 15.65
C ASP A 567 -73.48 -7.08 15.76
N THR A 568 -72.23 -6.72 16.08
CA THR A 568 -71.65 -7.09 17.38
C THR A 568 -70.34 -6.35 17.63
N ASP A 569 -70.34 -5.61 18.75
CA ASP A 569 -69.15 -5.14 19.44
C ASP A 569 -68.19 -6.29 19.75
N TYR A 570 -66.90 -6.14 19.41
CA TYR A 570 -65.82 -6.81 20.12
C TYR A 570 -64.64 -5.87 20.32
N ASN A 571 -64.68 -5.22 21.48
CA ASN A 571 -63.58 -4.52 22.12
C ASN A 571 -62.69 -5.57 22.79
N ILE A 572 -61.42 -5.71 22.36
CA ILE A 572 -60.41 -6.44 23.15
C ILE A 572 -59.21 -5.52 23.39
N SER A 573 -59.25 -4.91 24.57
CA SER A 573 -58.12 -4.34 25.28
C SER A 573 -57.23 -5.48 25.79
N PHE A 574 -55.92 -5.44 25.49
CA PHE A 574 -54.93 -6.24 26.21
C PHE A 574 -54.03 -5.33 27.04
N ASP A 575 -54.22 -5.46 28.35
CA ASP A 575 -53.43 -4.88 29.42
C ASP A 575 -52.04 -5.50 29.49
N LEU A 576 -51.02 -4.64 29.60
CA LEU A 576 -49.62 -4.98 29.84
C LEU A 576 -49.28 -4.73 31.31
N LYS A 577 -49.18 -5.80 32.12
CA LYS A 577 -48.37 -5.82 33.36
C LYS A 577 -47.88 -7.24 33.69
N LYS A 578 -46.59 -7.49 33.45
CA LYS A 578 -45.59 -7.75 34.51
C LYS A 578 -44.19 -7.68 33.95
#